data_AF-M0M8V4-F1
#
_entry.id   AF-M0M8V4-F1
#
_cell.length_a   1.000
_cell.length_b   1.000
_cell.length_c   1.000
_cell.angle_alpha   90.00
_cell.angle_beta   90.00
_cell.angle_gamma   90.00
#
_symmetry.space_group_name_H-M   'P 1'
#
loop_
_entity.id
_entity.type
_entity.pdbx_description
1 polymer ?
#
loop_
_entity_poly.entity_id
_entity_poly.type
_entity_poly.pdbx_seq_one_letter_code
_entity_poly.pdbx_strand_id
1 'polypeptide(L)'
;MIPHDGYTICTRLRSSVGGVAAGARANDRTHRRPQMASSTQDIGIDEESTTSESESGLDSTTAGALSYLFGFVSGLLFYLIEREDRFVRWHAAQSMAFTGVLVVAYIALSFLGTAVSMATVSGSSGLFLAGSLFGLILGLVWLVVSLGSFVAWIYLMIKAYQGKVARLPIAASIADRLA
;
A
#
# COMPACT_ATOMS: atom_id res chain seq x y z
N MET A 1 13.25 19.81 -12.00
CA MET A 1 13.98 18.75 -12.71
C MET A 1 14.88 18.06 -11.69
N ILE A 2 14.40 17.01 -11.03
CA ILE A 2 15.17 16.22 -10.05
C ILE A 2 15.05 14.77 -10.51
N PRO A 3 16.18 14.05 -10.67
CA PRO A 3 16.21 12.78 -11.36
C PRO A 3 15.61 11.65 -10.52
N HIS A 4 14.94 10.75 -11.24
CA HIS A 4 14.71 9.36 -10.87
C HIS A 4 16.05 8.62 -10.83
N ASP A 5 16.09 7.52 -10.07
CA ASP A 5 17.14 6.49 -9.92
C ASP A 5 17.54 6.43 -8.43
N GLY A 6 17.62 5.30 -7.76
CA GLY A 6 17.56 3.91 -8.17
C GLY A 6 17.94 3.14 -6.90
N TYR A 7 17.28 2.02 -6.67
CA TYR A 7 17.63 1.08 -5.61
C TYR A 7 19.10 0.67 -5.76
N THR A 8 19.95 1.02 -4.80
CA THR A 8 21.31 0.44 -4.68
C THR A 8 21.71 0.41 -3.22
N ILE A 9 21.21 -0.58 -2.48
CA ILE A 9 21.87 -1.06 -1.26
C ILE A 9 22.26 -2.51 -1.51
N CYS A 10 23.44 -2.66 -2.13
CA CYS A 10 24.19 -3.90 -2.19
C CYS A 10 25.64 -3.55 -1.89
N THR A 11 26.02 -3.54 -0.61
CA THR A 11 27.43 -3.59 -0.22
C THR A 11 27.66 -4.83 0.64
N ARG A 12 27.99 -5.88 -0.10
CA ARG A 12 28.64 -7.10 0.36
C ARG A 12 30.00 -6.75 0.96
N LEU A 13 30.20 -6.98 2.25
CA LEU A 13 31.53 -7.13 2.86
C LEU A 13 31.62 -8.50 3.51
N ARG A 14 31.92 -9.50 2.68
CA ARG A 14 32.47 -10.77 3.13
C ARG A 14 33.98 -10.70 2.92
N SER A 15 34.72 -10.59 4.00
CA SER A 15 36.17 -10.79 4.01
C SER A 15 36.51 -11.98 4.89
N SER A 16 37.64 -12.59 4.54
CA SER A 16 38.50 -13.45 5.38
C SER A 16 38.44 -14.96 5.09
N VAL A 17 39.53 -15.38 4.41
CA VAL A 17 40.26 -16.66 4.55
C VAL A 17 39.57 -17.88 3.91
N GLY A 18 40.15 -18.62 2.97
CA GLY A 18 41.54 -18.93 2.68
C GLY A 18 41.61 -20.46 2.58
N GLY A 19 41.84 -21.02 1.39
CA GLY A 19 41.83 -22.46 1.16
C GLY A 19 42.36 -22.83 -0.22
N VAL A 20 43.49 -23.53 -0.21
CA VAL A 20 44.38 -23.87 -1.33
C VAL A 20 43.98 -25.20 -2.00
N ALA A 21 44.49 -25.40 -3.22
CA ALA A 21 44.65 -26.65 -3.98
C ALA A 21 43.48 -27.10 -4.86
N ALA A 22 43.65 -27.82 -5.97
CA ALA A 22 44.71 -27.99 -6.97
C ALA A 22 44.15 -29.01 -8.00
N GLY A 23 44.54 -28.88 -9.27
CA GLY A 23 44.76 -30.06 -10.13
C GLY A 23 43.67 -30.50 -11.13
N ALA A 24 44.08 -30.43 -12.41
CA ALA A 24 43.78 -31.38 -13.50
C ALA A 24 42.38 -31.38 -14.14
N ARG A 25 42.15 -31.70 -15.42
CA ARG A 25 42.86 -31.79 -16.72
C ARG A 25 41.79 -32.30 -17.71
N ALA A 26 41.96 -32.05 -19.02
CA ALA A 26 41.29 -32.70 -20.17
C ALA A 26 39.85 -32.19 -20.49
N ASN A 27 39.63 -31.48 -21.60
CA ASN A 27 39.64 -31.92 -23.01
C ASN A 27 38.44 -32.81 -23.36
N ASP A 28 37.43 -32.25 -24.04
CA ASP A 28 36.97 -32.86 -25.30
C ASP A 28 36.29 -31.84 -26.22
N ARG A 29 36.82 -31.75 -27.44
CA ARG A 29 36.13 -31.21 -28.61
C ARG A 29 35.53 -32.42 -29.30
N THR A 30 34.23 -32.44 -29.53
CA THR A 30 33.58 -32.73 -30.83
C THR A 30 32.14 -33.17 -30.60
N HIS A 31 31.18 -32.35 -31.04
CA HIS A 31 30.07 -32.85 -31.85
C HIS A 31 29.43 -31.68 -32.58
N ARG A 32 29.84 -31.53 -33.84
CA ARG A 32 29.19 -30.69 -34.84
C ARG A 32 28.21 -31.58 -35.59
N ARG A 33 26.90 -31.31 -35.54
CA ARG A 33 26.00 -31.50 -36.69
C ARG A 33 24.90 -30.44 -36.70
N PRO A 34 24.63 -29.81 -37.87
CA PRO A 34 23.59 -28.81 -38.02
C PRO A 34 22.23 -29.42 -38.40
N GLN A 35 21.18 -28.73 -37.94
CA GLN A 35 19.80 -28.57 -38.46
C GLN A 35 18.91 -29.81 -38.67
N MET A 36 17.69 -29.75 -38.14
CA MET A 36 16.44 -29.68 -38.93
C MET A 36 15.23 -29.40 -38.01
N ALA A 37 14.30 -28.62 -38.53
CA ALA A 37 13.18 -27.99 -37.86
C ALA A 37 12.26 -28.94 -37.09
N SER A 38 11.87 -28.55 -35.87
CA SER A 38 10.60 -28.96 -35.29
C SER A 38 9.75 -27.71 -35.10
N SER A 39 8.78 -27.56 -35.98
CA SER A 39 7.68 -26.62 -35.89
C SER A 39 6.98 -26.77 -34.54
N THR A 40 7.34 -25.93 -33.56
CA THR A 40 6.45 -25.60 -32.44
C THR A 40 6.06 -24.15 -32.63
N GLN A 41 5.02 -24.00 -33.45
CA GLN A 41 3.85 -23.23 -33.13
C GLN A 41 4.08 -22.06 -32.18
N ASP A 42 4.30 -20.91 -32.81
CA ASP A 42 3.87 -19.60 -32.36
C ASP A 42 2.58 -19.68 -31.51
N ILE A 43 2.76 -19.68 -30.20
CA ILE A 43 1.79 -19.12 -29.27
C ILE A 43 2.55 -17.95 -28.67
N GLY A 44 2.21 -16.75 -29.14
CA GLY A 44 2.63 -15.50 -28.54
C GLY A 44 2.38 -15.57 -27.05
N ILE A 45 3.44 -15.80 -26.29
CA ILE A 45 3.47 -15.48 -24.88
C ILE A 45 3.59 -13.97 -24.87
N ASP A 46 2.44 -13.35 -24.67
CA ASP A 46 2.29 -11.94 -24.41
C ASP A 46 3.35 -11.51 -23.40
N GLU A 47 3.96 -10.37 -23.69
CA GLU A 47 5.03 -9.70 -22.95
C GLU A 47 5.21 -10.20 -21.51
N GLU A 48 6.41 -10.73 -21.27
CA GLU A 48 7.05 -10.92 -19.97
C GLU A 48 7.06 -9.59 -19.19
N SER A 49 5.92 -9.19 -18.66
CA SER A 49 5.85 -8.32 -17.51
C SER A 49 6.22 -9.19 -16.33
N THR A 50 7.28 -8.81 -15.63
CA THR A 50 7.82 -9.54 -14.47
C THR A 50 6.80 -9.49 -13.33
N THR A 51 5.75 -10.29 -13.41
CA THR A 51 4.78 -10.52 -12.33
C THR A 51 5.47 -11.43 -11.33
N SER A 52 5.88 -10.86 -10.20
CA SER A 52 5.97 -11.66 -8.98
C SER A 52 4.65 -12.42 -8.83
N GLU A 53 4.70 -13.74 -8.68
CA GLU A 53 3.50 -14.54 -8.46
C GLU A 53 2.77 -14.00 -7.21
N SER A 54 1.73 -13.19 -7.43
CA SER A 54 0.87 -12.70 -6.35
C SER A 54 0.06 -13.86 -5.79
N GLU A 55 -0.01 -14.00 -4.47
CA GLU A 55 -0.76 -15.07 -3.79
C GLU A 55 -2.27 -14.98 -4.07
N SER A 56 -2.74 -13.79 -4.43
CA SER A 56 -4.13 -13.53 -4.86
C SER A 56 -4.42 -13.84 -6.34
N GLY A 57 -3.39 -14.09 -7.17
CA GLY A 57 -3.52 -14.27 -8.62
C GLY A 57 -3.88 -12.99 -9.40
N LEU A 58 -3.85 -11.83 -8.73
CA LEU A 58 -4.14 -10.52 -9.31
C LEU A 58 -2.84 -9.77 -9.62
N ASP A 59 -2.90 -8.90 -10.64
CA ASP A 59 -1.84 -7.94 -10.90
C ASP A 59 -1.59 -7.06 -9.66
N SER A 60 -0.32 -6.86 -9.30
CA SER A 60 0.13 -6.12 -8.12
C SER A 60 -0.51 -4.74 -8.00
N THR A 61 -0.66 -4.07 -9.14
CA THR A 61 -1.24 -2.73 -9.24
C THR A 61 -2.74 -2.73 -8.92
N THR A 62 -3.44 -3.77 -9.39
CA THR A 62 -4.88 -3.96 -9.13
C THR A 62 -5.12 -4.40 -7.69
N ALA A 63 -4.33 -5.34 -7.17
CA ALA A 63 -4.39 -5.79 -5.78
C ALA A 63 -4.13 -4.62 -4.81
N GLY A 64 -3.14 -3.78 -5.10
CA GLY A 64 -2.85 -2.56 -4.35
C GLY A 64 -4.04 -1.60 -4.29
N ALA A 65 -4.74 -1.39 -5.40
CA ALA A 65 -5.92 -0.53 -5.43
C ALA A 65 -7.14 -1.15 -4.72
N LEU A 66 -7.37 -2.45 -4.88
CA LEU A 66 -8.46 -3.18 -4.21
C LEU A 66 -8.29 -3.21 -2.69
N SER A 67 -7.06 -3.11 -2.19
CA SER A 67 -6.78 -3.00 -0.75
C SER A 67 -7.43 -1.75 -0.10
N TYR A 68 -7.77 -0.73 -0.89
CA TYR A 68 -8.51 0.45 -0.45
C TYR A 68 -10.03 0.31 -0.51
N LEU A 69 -10.58 -0.67 -1.24
CA LEU A 69 -12.00 -0.72 -1.59
C LEU A 69 -12.94 -0.79 -0.38
N PHE A 70 -12.59 -1.60 0.62
CA PHE A 70 -13.33 -1.75 1.89
C PHE A 70 -12.56 -1.12 3.08
N GLY A 71 -11.63 -0.21 2.80
CA GLY A 71 -10.79 0.46 3.79
C GLY A 71 -10.06 -0.52 4.70
N PHE A 72 -10.38 -0.48 6.00
CA PHE A 72 -9.74 -1.32 7.01
C PHE A 72 -9.87 -2.82 6.73
N VAL A 73 -11.04 -3.27 6.25
CA VAL A 73 -11.31 -4.71 6.04
C VAL A 73 -10.54 -5.25 4.85
N SER A 74 -10.59 -4.56 3.70
CA SER A 74 -9.82 -4.96 2.52
C SER A 74 -8.33 -4.84 2.75
N GLY A 75 -7.88 -3.79 3.46
CA GLY A 75 -6.48 -3.61 3.82
C GLY A 75 -5.98 -4.80 4.63
N LEU A 76 -6.69 -5.20 5.69
CA LEU A 76 -6.30 -6.35 6.51
C LEU A 76 -6.28 -7.65 5.72
N LEU A 77 -7.29 -7.87 4.87
CA LEU A 77 -7.37 -9.06 4.02
C LEU A 77 -6.16 -9.17 3.08
N PHE A 78 -5.87 -8.12 2.31
CA PHE A 78 -4.74 -8.10 1.38
C PHE A 78 -3.39 -8.13 2.09
N TYR A 79 -3.26 -7.53 3.27
CA TYR A 79 -2.03 -7.61 4.05
C TYR A 79 -1.74 -9.03 4.59
N LEU A 80 -2.79 -9.81 4.86
CA LEU A 80 -2.65 -11.18 5.35
C LEU A 80 -2.52 -12.21 4.23
N ILE A 81 -3.16 -11.97 3.08
CA ILE A 81 -3.09 -12.84 1.90
C ILE A 81 -1.80 -12.61 1.13
N GLU A 82 -1.39 -11.37 0.94
CA GLU A 82 -0.25 -11.03 0.07
C GLU A 82 1.00 -10.86 0.93
N ARG A 83 1.82 -11.91 1.09
CA ARG A 83 3.02 -11.92 1.94
C ARG A 83 4.30 -11.67 1.14
N GLU A 84 4.35 -12.16 -0.09
CA GLU A 84 5.47 -12.07 -1.02
C GLU A 84 5.59 -10.66 -1.62
N ASP A 85 4.47 -10.03 -2.01
CA ASP A 85 4.47 -8.72 -2.66
C ASP A 85 4.51 -7.54 -1.67
N ARG A 86 5.66 -6.86 -1.63
CA ARG A 86 5.88 -5.67 -0.80
C ARG A 86 5.07 -4.44 -1.27
N PHE A 87 4.78 -4.31 -2.56
CA PHE A 87 4.01 -3.18 -3.10
C PHE A 87 2.56 -3.24 -2.60
N VAL A 88 1.92 -4.41 -2.71
CA VAL A 88 0.54 -4.61 -2.23
C VAL A 88 0.47 -4.47 -0.73
N ARG A 89 1.42 -5.07 0.03
CA ARG A 89 1.50 -4.90 1.49
C ARG A 89 1.60 -3.46 1.93
N TRP A 90 2.37 -2.63 1.23
CA TRP A 90 2.52 -1.23 1.57
C TRP A 90 1.21 -0.45 1.37
N HIS A 91 0.48 -0.69 0.28
CA HIS A 91 -0.83 -0.07 0.04
C HIS A 91 -1.89 -0.60 1.02
N ALA A 92 -1.87 -1.89 1.33
CA ALA A 92 -2.75 -2.51 2.31
C ALA A 92 -2.53 -1.93 3.73
N ALA A 93 -1.27 -1.75 4.14
CA ALA A 93 -0.92 -1.10 5.40
C ALA A 93 -1.32 0.39 5.41
N GLN A 94 -1.13 1.11 4.30
CA GLN A 94 -1.56 2.49 4.16
C GLN A 94 -3.09 2.63 4.27
N SER A 95 -3.85 1.72 3.65
CA SER A 95 -5.31 1.67 3.76
C SER A 95 -5.76 1.45 5.21
N MET A 96 -5.15 0.50 5.91
CA MET A 96 -5.44 0.25 7.33
C MET A 96 -5.13 1.45 8.20
N ALA A 97 -3.96 2.09 8.03
CA ALA A 97 -3.57 3.26 8.81
C ALA A 97 -4.49 4.46 8.54
N PHE A 98 -4.78 4.76 7.27
CA PHE A 98 -5.67 5.85 6.88
C PHE A 98 -7.07 5.67 7.49
N THR A 99 -7.66 4.49 7.30
CA THR A 99 -9.00 4.20 7.80
C THR A 99 -9.03 4.17 9.34
N GLY A 100 -8.00 3.58 9.97
CA GLY A 100 -7.87 3.53 11.43
C GLY A 100 -7.81 4.91 12.08
N VAL A 101 -7.01 5.83 11.53
CA VAL A 101 -6.92 7.22 12.02
C VAL A 101 -8.28 7.94 11.89
N LEU A 102 -8.98 7.76 10.77
CA LEU A 102 -10.30 8.35 10.57
C LEU A 102 -11.35 7.81 11.55
N VAL A 103 -11.31 6.50 11.83
CA VAL A 103 -12.21 5.87 12.81
C VAL A 103 -11.96 6.42 14.21
N VAL A 104 -10.69 6.51 14.65
CA VAL A 104 -10.35 7.07 15.96
C VAL A 104 -10.80 8.52 16.07
N ALA A 105 -10.56 9.33 15.03
CA ALA A 105 -11.01 10.72 14.99
C ALA A 105 -12.54 10.82 15.04
N TYR A 106 -13.25 9.99 14.28
CA TYR A 106 -14.72 9.94 14.29
C TYR A 106 -15.27 9.61 15.67
N ILE A 107 -14.71 8.60 16.33
CA ILE A 107 -15.14 8.19 17.68
C ILE A 107 -14.90 9.34 18.67
N ALA A 108 -13.70 9.93 18.68
CA ALA A 108 -13.36 11.01 19.61
C ALA A 108 -14.27 12.24 19.44
N LEU A 109 -14.51 12.68 18.20
CA LEU A 109 -15.41 13.80 17.91
C LEU A 109 -16.87 13.47 18.22
N SER A 110 -17.30 12.21 18.01
CA SER A 110 -18.66 11.77 18.32
C SER A 110 -18.93 11.86 19.82
N PHE A 111 -17.99 11.40 20.67
CA PHE A 111 -18.11 11.53 22.12
C PHE A 111 -18.21 12.99 22.56
N LEU A 112 -17.39 13.87 21.99
CA LEU A 112 -17.45 15.31 22.26
C LEU A 112 -18.81 15.90 21.85
N GLY A 113 -19.29 15.57 20.65
CA GLY A 113 -20.58 16.03 20.13
C GLY A 113 -21.75 15.54 20.98
N THR A 114 -21.74 14.28 21.40
CA THR A 114 -22.77 13.70 22.27
C THR A 114 -22.74 14.34 23.65
N ALA A 115 -21.57 14.56 24.25
CA ALA A 115 -21.45 15.20 25.55
C ALA A 115 -22.02 16.63 25.54
N VAL A 116 -21.70 17.42 24.50
CA VAL A 116 -22.27 18.76 24.33
C VAL A 116 -23.78 18.69 24.10
N SER A 117 -24.25 17.78 23.25
CA SER A 117 -25.68 17.60 22.99
C SER A 117 -26.45 17.24 24.27
N MET A 118 -25.93 16.34 25.09
CA MET A 118 -26.51 15.96 26.38
C MET A 118 -26.54 17.13 27.37
N ALA A 119 -25.44 17.89 27.49
CA ALA A 119 -25.39 19.07 28.34
C ALA A 119 -26.42 20.14 27.91
N THR A 120 -26.71 20.23 26.62
CA THR A 120 -27.61 21.24 26.06
C THR A 120 -29.08 20.85 26.12
N VAL A 121 -29.39 19.54 26.18
CA VAL A 121 -30.77 19.04 26.34
C VAL A 121 -31.28 19.20 27.78
N SER A 122 -30.36 19.20 28.76
CA SER A 122 -30.67 19.38 30.19
C SER A 122 -30.49 20.84 30.67
N GLY A 123 -30.00 21.71 29.79
CA GLY A 123 -29.68 23.10 30.10
C GLY A 123 -30.87 24.06 29.96
N SER A 124 -30.68 25.30 30.39
CA SER A 124 -31.64 26.38 30.14
C SER A 124 -31.71 26.73 28.64
N SER A 125 -32.77 27.42 28.23
CA SER A 125 -33.03 27.80 26.82
C SER A 125 -31.88 28.57 26.15
N GLY A 126 -31.04 29.28 26.92
CA GLY A 126 -29.83 29.93 26.39
C GLY A 126 -28.70 28.95 26.04
N LEU A 127 -28.53 27.88 26.81
CA LEU A 127 -27.52 26.84 26.57
C LEU A 127 -27.87 25.99 25.36
N PHE A 128 -29.17 25.76 25.12
CA PHE A 128 -29.68 25.04 23.96
C PHE A 128 -29.27 25.71 22.63
N LEU A 129 -29.42 27.03 22.53
CA LEU A 129 -29.03 27.78 21.32
C LEU A 129 -27.52 27.72 21.08
N ALA A 130 -26.72 27.98 22.12
CA ALA A 130 -25.25 27.91 22.01
C ALA A 130 -24.77 26.51 21.61
N GLY A 131 -25.36 25.47 22.22
CA GLY A 131 -25.10 24.07 21.90
C GLY A 131 -25.45 23.68 20.47
N SER A 132 -26.61 24.13 20.00
CA SER A 132 -27.09 23.86 18.64
C SER A 132 -26.15 24.48 17.59
N LEU A 133 -25.68 25.71 17.80
CA LEU A 133 -24.73 26.35 16.90
C LEU A 133 -23.36 25.66 16.92
N PHE A 134 -22.87 25.27 18.10
CA PHE A 134 -21.64 24.50 18.24
C PHE A 134 -21.74 23.15 17.53
N GLY A 135 -22.86 22.44 17.69
CA GLY A 135 -23.12 21.17 17.00
C GLY A 135 -23.16 21.33 15.48
N LEU A 136 -23.75 22.41 14.97
CA LEU A 136 -23.75 22.73 13.54
C LEU A 136 -22.33 22.97 13.03
N ILE A 137 -21.53 23.77 13.74
CA ILE A 137 -20.12 24.02 13.38
C ILE A 137 -19.33 22.71 13.36
N LEU A 138 -19.46 21.87 14.38
CA LEU A 138 -18.82 20.56 14.40
C LEU A 138 -19.29 19.66 13.24
N GLY A 139 -20.57 19.66 12.92
CA GLY A 139 -21.13 18.94 11.78
C GLY A 139 -20.55 19.43 10.45
N LEU A 140 -20.35 20.74 10.30
CA LEU A 140 -19.75 21.32 9.10
C LEU A 140 -18.26 20.98 8.99
N VAL A 141 -17.51 21.01 10.10
CA VAL A 141 -16.13 20.51 10.15
C VAL A 141 -16.08 19.04 9.73
N TRP A 142 -17.03 18.23 10.19
CA TRP A 142 -17.11 16.81 9.81
C TRP A 142 -17.40 16.62 8.32
N LEU A 143 -18.27 17.45 7.75
CA LEU A 143 -18.53 17.47 6.32
C LEU A 143 -17.25 17.78 5.53
N VAL A 144 -16.47 18.77 5.96
CA VAL A 144 -15.20 19.11 5.29
C VAL A 144 -14.17 17.98 5.42
N VAL A 145 -14.02 17.40 6.63
CA VAL A 145 -13.10 16.28 6.87
C VAL A 145 -13.50 15.06 6.06
N SER A 146 -14.78 14.72 5.99
CA SER A 146 -15.28 13.58 5.22
C SER A 146 -15.08 13.76 3.71
N LEU A 147 -15.34 14.96 3.16
CA LEU A 147 -15.05 15.26 1.75
C LEU A 147 -13.55 15.19 1.46
N GLY A 148 -12.72 15.81 2.30
CA GLY A 148 -11.26 15.77 2.15
C GLY A 148 -10.73 14.34 2.22
N SER A 149 -11.28 13.53 3.14
CA SER A 149 -10.94 12.11 3.28
C SER A 149 -11.39 11.30 2.07
N PHE A 150 -12.57 11.57 1.52
CA PHE A 150 -13.07 10.91 0.32
C PHE A 150 -12.18 11.21 -0.89
N VAL A 151 -11.77 12.47 -1.07
CA VAL A 151 -10.82 12.86 -2.13
C VAL A 151 -9.47 12.19 -1.92
N ALA A 152 -8.95 12.16 -0.70
CA ALA A 152 -7.70 11.47 -0.38
C ALA A 152 -7.78 9.97 -0.66
N TRP A 153 -8.91 9.32 -0.33
CA TRP A 153 -9.16 7.91 -0.60
C TRP A 153 -9.15 7.59 -2.10
N ILE A 154 -9.87 8.38 -2.91
CA ILE A 154 -9.86 8.25 -4.38
C ILE A 154 -8.45 8.48 -4.93
N TYR A 155 -7.74 9.50 -4.45
CA TYR A 155 -6.36 9.79 -4.86
C TYR A 155 -5.43 8.59 -4.60
N LEU A 156 -5.55 7.94 -3.45
CA LEU A 156 -4.77 6.75 -3.10
C LEU A 156 -5.09 5.57 -4.02
N MET A 157 -6.36 5.32 -4.34
CA MET A 157 -6.74 4.29 -5.32
C MET A 157 -6.12 4.56 -6.70
N ILE A 158 -6.23 5.80 -7.22
CA ILE A 158 -5.68 6.16 -8.53
C ILE A 158 -4.17 5.96 -8.56
N LYS A 159 -3.46 6.31 -7.47
CA LYS A 159 -2.01 6.13 -7.38
C LYS A 159 -1.60 4.67 -7.27
N ALA A 160 -2.35 3.88 -6.50
CA ALA A 160 -2.16 2.43 -6.44
C ALA A 160 -2.32 1.81 -7.83
N TYR A 161 -3.36 2.20 -8.59
CA TYR A 161 -3.57 1.77 -9.98
C TYR A 161 -2.47 2.20 -10.97
N GLN A 162 -1.66 3.21 -10.63
CA GLN A 162 -0.55 3.68 -11.47
C GLN A 162 0.77 2.97 -11.15
N GLY A 163 0.77 1.99 -10.23
CA GLY A 163 2.00 1.35 -9.75
C GLY A 163 2.88 2.31 -8.93
N LYS A 164 2.31 3.43 -8.45
CA LYS A 164 3.06 4.50 -7.77
C LYS A 164 2.65 4.58 -6.31
N VAL A 165 3.65 4.37 -5.46
CA VAL A 165 3.57 4.50 -4.00
C VAL A 165 3.33 5.97 -3.62
N ALA A 166 2.09 6.32 -3.25
CA ALA A 166 1.72 7.67 -2.83
C ALA A 166 2.10 7.93 -1.37
N ARG A 167 3.31 8.44 -1.14
CA ARG A 167 3.80 8.79 0.21
C ARG A 167 3.05 10.01 0.76
N LEU A 168 1.95 9.78 1.48
CA LEU A 168 1.33 10.80 2.33
C LEU A 168 2.21 11.00 3.57
N PRO A 169 2.65 12.24 3.90
CA PRO A 169 3.62 12.48 4.98
C PRO A 169 3.16 12.00 6.37
N ILE A 170 1.85 11.88 6.60
CA ILE A 170 1.29 11.37 7.86
C ILE A 170 1.32 9.82 7.92
N ALA A 171 1.13 9.13 6.79
CA ALA A 171 1.12 7.66 6.71
C ALA A 171 2.51 7.06 6.41
N ALA A 172 3.39 7.82 5.74
CA ALA A 172 4.73 7.37 5.36
C ALA A 172 5.61 7.07 6.58
N SER A 173 5.54 7.89 7.63
CA SER A 173 6.36 7.71 8.84
C SER A 173 5.99 6.45 9.66
N ILE A 174 4.76 5.94 9.51
CA ILE A 174 4.29 4.70 10.15
C ILE A 174 4.63 3.50 9.27
N ALA A 175 4.44 3.62 7.95
CA ALA A 175 4.76 2.55 7.00
C ALA A 175 6.26 2.24 6.95
N ASP A 176 7.13 3.26 7.04
CA ASP A 176 8.60 3.09 7.07
C ASP A 176 9.11 2.38 8.34
N ARG A 177 8.26 2.19 9.36
CA ARG A 177 8.59 1.45 10.58
C ARG A 177 8.08 0.01 10.60
N LEU A 178 7.14 -0.35 9.72
CA LEU A 178 6.52 -1.68 9.66
C LEU A 178 6.89 -2.49 8.39
N ALA A 179 7.42 -1.83 7.35
CA ALA A 179 7.94 -2.47 6.14
C ALA A 179 9.46 -2.68 6.23
#